data_AF-A0AAW1B2K5-F1
#
_entry.id   AF-A0AAW1B2K5-F1
#
_cell.length_a   1.000
_cell.length_b   1.000
_cell.length_c   1.000
_cell.angle_alpha   90.00
_cell.angle_beta   90.00
_cell.angle_gamma   90.00
#
_symmetry.space_group_name_H-M   'P 1'
#
loop_
_entity.id
_entity.type
_entity.pdbx_description
1 polymer ?
#
loop_
_entity_poly.entity_id
_entity_poly.type
_entity_poly.pdbx_seq_one_letter_code
_entity_poly.pdbx_strand_id
1 'polypeptide(L)'
;MPPCTHRVARMTAERLADTTPPELRDAVTRDKWLQEHPGLLTQGDGLAWKGDKLYVPEDLRQHILRRCHDPKQAGHFGFLITLHYIRRQFWWPRMKPDVEAYVRNCHVYATAKPQVGKPMGLLQKVADPSQPWEGIVMDFIVELPPS
;
A
#
# COMPACT_ATOMS: atom_id res chain seq x y z
N MET A 1 -12.79 18.15 13.77
CA MET A 1 -12.86 17.04 12.79
C MET A 1 -12.37 15.78 13.47
N PRO A 2 -13.19 14.72 13.60
CA PRO A 2 -12.73 13.48 14.24
C PRO A 2 -11.85 12.69 13.26
N PRO A 3 -10.81 11.97 13.74
CA PRO A 3 -10.02 11.11 12.89
C PRO A 3 -10.84 9.86 12.51
N CYS A 4 -11.03 9.65 11.21
CA CYS A 4 -11.60 8.43 10.65
C CYS A 4 -10.68 7.24 10.95
N THR A 5 -10.86 6.63 12.12
CA THR A 5 -10.28 5.32 12.42
C THR A 5 -11.10 4.28 11.68
N HIS A 6 -10.78 4.04 10.40
CA HIS A 6 -11.22 2.83 9.73
C HIS A 6 -10.57 1.64 10.43
N ARG A 7 -11.24 1.15 11.47
CA ARG A 7 -11.00 -0.14 12.10
C ARG A 7 -11.33 -1.19 11.05
N VAL A 8 -10.35 -1.55 10.23
CA VAL A 8 -10.45 -2.72 9.34
C VAL A 8 -10.64 -3.91 10.26
N ALA A 9 -11.88 -4.36 10.42
CA ALA A 9 -12.23 -5.50 11.23
C ALA A 9 -11.34 -6.67 10.81
N ARG A 10 -10.73 -7.33 11.79
CA ARG A 10 -10.00 -8.57 11.60
C ARG A 10 -11.00 -9.58 11.03
N MET A 11 -11.00 -9.78 9.71
CA MET A 11 -11.87 -10.76 9.08
C MET A 11 -11.44 -12.14 9.58
N THR A 12 -12.34 -12.85 10.23
CA THR A 12 -12.12 -14.24 10.67
C THR A 12 -11.90 -15.12 9.44
N ALA A 13 -11.16 -16.22 9.60
CA ALA A 13 -10.86 -17.17 8.52
C ALA A 13 -12.14 -17.66 7.80
N GLU A 14 -13.24 -17.77 8.54
CA GLU A 14 -14.57 -18.17 8.03
C GLU A 14 -15.19 -17.16 7.06
N ARG A 15 -14.95 -15.86 7.27
CA ARG A 15 -15.46 -14.80 6.38
C ARG A 15 -14.60 -14.59 5.13
N LEU A 16 -13.37 -15.10 5.14
CA LEU A 16 -12.50 -15.08 3.97
C LEU A 16 -13.01 -16.06 2.91
N ALA A 17 -13.57 -17.21 3.32
CA ALA A 17 -14.11 -18.25 2.45
C ALA A 17 -15.28 -17.76 1.56
N ASP A 18 -16.16 -16.91 2.09
CA ASP A 18 -17.27 -16.30 1.35
C ASP A 18 -16.82 -15.21 0.35
N THR A 19 -15.57 -14.72 0.49
CA THR A 19 -15.04 -13.62 -0.33
C THR A 19 -13.92 -14.05 -1.28
N THR A 20 -13.51 -15.32 -1.22
CA THR A 20 -12.53 -15.95 -2.10
C THR A 20 -13.23 -16.55 -3.33
N PRO A 21 -12.80 -16.22 -4.55
CA PRO A 21 -13.34 -16.84 -5.76
C PRO A 21 -13.26 -18.38 -5.67
N PRO A 22 -14.22 -19.12 -6.21
CA PRO A 22 -14.12 -20.59 -6.37
C PRO A 22 -12.80 -21.02 -7.00
N GLU A 23 -12.28 -20.18 -7.90
CA GLU A 23 -10.98 -20.31 -8.58
C GLU A 23 -9.80 -20.50 -7.60
N LEU A 24 -9.91 -20.02 -6.35
CA LEU A 24 -8.84 -20.14 -5.37
C LEU A 24 -8.69 -21.56 -4.84
N ARG A 25 -9.79 -22.30 -4.68
CA ARG A 25 -9.72 -23.73 -4.29
C ARG A 25 -9.06 -24.56 -5.39
N ASP A 26 -9.50 -24.34 -6.63
CA ASP A 26 -8.96 -25.04 -7.80
C ASP A 26 -7.49 -24.68 -8.07
N ALA A 27 -7.10 -23.42 -7.83
CA ALA A 27 -5.72 -22.98 -7.95
C ALA A 27 -4.83 -23.60 -6.86
N VAL A 28 -5.31 -23.67 -5.61
CA VAL A 28 -4.57 -24.28 -4.49
C VAL A 28 -4.31 -25.77 -4.75
N THR A 29 -5.31 -26.52 -5.27
CA THR A 29 -5.13 -27.94 -5.57
C THR A 29 -4.10 -28.21 -6.67
N ARG A 30 -3.98 -27.30 -7.65
CA ARG A 30 -3.06 -27.44 -8.79
C ARG A 30 -1.68 -26.81 -8.58
N ASP A 31 -1.50 -26.09 -7.49
CA ASP A 31 -0.27 -25.33 -7.24
C ASP A 31 0.92 -26.28 -6.98
N LYS A 32 1.94 -26.17 -7.84
CA LYS A 32 3.14 -27.02 -7.78
C LYS A 32 3.97 -26.76 -6.54
N TRP A 33 4.02 -25.51 -6.06
CA TRP A 33 4.83 -25.16 -4.90
C TRP A 33 4.31 -25.87 -3.65
N LEU A 34 2.99 -25.97 -3.50
CA LEU A 34 2.33 -26.75 -2.45
C LEU A 34 2.66 -28.24 -2.53
N GLN A 35 2.73 -28.82 -3.74
CA GLN A 35 3.08 -30.23 -3.95
C GLN A 35 4.55 -30.53 -3.59
N GLU A 36 5.45 -29.59 -3.90
CA GLU A 36 6.89 -29.71 -3.62
C GLU A 36 7.24 -29.51 -2.14
N HIS A 37 6.35 -28.88 -1.36
CA HIS A 37 6.60 -28.52 0.04
C HIS A 37 5.52 -29.07 0.99
N PRO A 38 5.35 -30.41 1.03
CA PRO A 38 4.34 -31.03 1.88
C PRO A 38 4.62 -30.71 3.36
N GLY A 39 3.56 -30.41 4.12
CA GLY A 39 3.64 -30.19 5.57
C GLY A 39 4.03 -28.78 6.02
N LEU A 40 4.38 -27.85 5.10
CA LEU A 40 4.63 -26.45 5.48
C LEU A 40 3.36 -25.63 5.76
N LEU A 41 2.21 -26.11 5.29
CA LEU A 41 0.92 -25.43 5.37
C LEU A 41 -0.15 -26.39 5.88
N THR A 42 -1.08 -25.86 6.65
CA THR A 42 -2.28 -26.59 7.08
C THR A 42 -3.28 -26.56 5.93
N GLN A 43 -3.67 -27.72 5.41
CA GLN A 43 -4.66 -27.84 4.33
C GLN A 43 -6.03 -28.23 4.89
N GLY A 44 -7.09 -27.67 4.33
CA GLY A 44 -8.48 -27.98 4.69
C GLY A 44 -9.46 -27.32 3.72
N ASP A 45 -10.50 -28.06 3.33
CA ASP A 45 -11.57 -27.56 2.46
C ASP A 45 -11.09 -26.98 1.11
N GLY A 46 -10.04 -27.59 0.53
CA GLY A 46 -9.43 -27.11 -0.72
C GLY A 46 -8.59 -25.83 -0.58
N LEU A 47 -8.33 -25.38 0.66
CA LEU A 47 -7.51 -24.22 0.97
C LEU A 47 -6.24 -24.63 1.73
N ALA A 48 -5.23 -23.78 1.72
CA ALA A 48 -3.99 -23.96 2.46
C ALA A 48 -3.68 -22.73 3.31
N TRP A 49 -3.09 -22.94 4.49
CA TRP A 49 -2.93 -21.90 5.52
C TRP A 49 -1.54 -21.93 6.15
N LYS A 50 -0.99 -20.74 6.43
CA LYS A 50 0.21 -20.55 7.26
C LYS A 50 -0.17 -19.85 8.56
N GLY A 51 -0.43 -20.62 9.60
CA GLY A 51 -1.02 -20.09 10.83
C GLY A 51 -2.41 -19.52 10.53
N ASP A 52 -2.60 -18.22 10.73
CA ASP A 52 -3.87 -17.51 10.50
C ASP A 52 -3.99 -16.88 9.09
N LYS A 53 -3.03 -17.14 8.20
CA LYS A 53 -2.94 -16.51 6.87
C LYS A 53 -3.25 -17.49 5.76
N LEU A 54 -4.10 -17.09 4.84
CA LEU A 54 -4.45 -17.88 3.66
C LEU A 54 -3.30 -17.90 2.67
N TYR A 55 -2.93 -19.10 2.20
CA TYR A 55 -1.98 -19.27 1.13
C TYR A 55 -2.56 -18.82 -0.22
N VAL A 56 -1.76 -18.09 -0.99
CA VAL A 56 -2.16 -17.62 -2.33
C VAL A 56 -1.28 -18.29 -3.40
N PRO A 57 -1.87 -19.13 -4.27
CA PRO A 57 -1.20 -19.70 -5.45
C PRO A 57 -0.68 -18.63 -6.39
N GLU A 58 0.34 -18.96 -7.19
CA GLU A 58 1.00 -18.01 -8.09
C GLU A 58 0.04 -17.25 -9.01
N ASP A 59 -0.90 -17.97 -9.61
CA ASP A 59 -1.89 -17.44 -10.57
C ASP A 59 -2.79 -16.34 -9.97
N LEU A 60 -2.98 -16.35 -8.64
CA LEU A 60 -3.89 -15.43 -7.95
C LEU A 60 -3.17 -14.30 -7.23
N ARG A 61 -1.83 -14.32 -7.16
CA ARG A 61 -1.05 -13.27 -6.49
C ARG A 61 -1.33 -11.90 -7.10
N GLN A 62 -1.36 -11.79 -8.43
CA GLN A 62 -1.68 -10.53 -9.10
C GLN A 62 -3.09 -10.02 -8.77
N HIS A 63 -4.07 -10.92 -8.73
CA HIS A 63 -5.44 -10.55 -8.37
C HIS A 63 -5.51 -9.96 -6.96
N ILE A 64 -4.83 -10.59 -5.98
CA ILE A 64 -4.77 -10.09 -4.61
C ILE A 64 -4.04 -8.74 -4.53
N LEU A 65 -2.89 -8.60 -5.21
CA LEU A 65 -2.14 -7.33 -5.25
C LEU A 65 -3.01 -6.19 -5.77
N ARG A 66 -3.69 -6.42 -6.90
CA ARG A 66 -4.61 -5.46 -7.51
C ARG A 66 -5.73 -5.07 -6.55
N ARG A 67 -6.40 -6.05 -5.95
CA ARG A 67 -7.52 -5.83 -5.03
C ARG A 67 -7.10 -5.06 -3.77
N CYS A 68 -5.86 -5.22 -3.31
CA CYS A 68 -5.36 -4.56 -2.11
C CYS A 68 -4.72 -3.19 -2.37
N HIS A 69 -4.27 -2.88 -3.58
CA HIS A 69 -3.52 -1.65 -3.88
C HIS A 69 -4.27 -0.65 -4.76
N ASP A 70 -5.01 -1.12 -5.78
CA ASP A 70 -5.63 -0.27 -6.79
C ASP A 70 -6.90 0.48 -6.37
N PRO A 71 -7.75 -0.02 -5.45
CA PRO A 71 -8.96 0.71 -5.08
C PRO A 71 -8.63 2.09 -4.51
N LYS A 72 -9.43 3.10 -4.85
CA LYS A 72 -9.27 4.48 -4.33
C LYS A 72 -9.21 4.52 -2.80
N GLN A 73 -9.94 3.62 -2.14
CA GLN A 73 -9.98 3.47 -0.68
C GLN A 73 -8.65 2.96 -0.10
N ALA A 74 -7.85 2.24 -0.90
CA ALA A 74 -6.51 1.80 -0.55
C ALA A 74 -5.43 2.87 -0.85
N GLY A 75 -5.81 4.01 -1.44
CA GLY A 75 -4.97 5.20 -1.56
C GLY A 75 -3.66 5.03 -2.34
N HIS A 76 -3.47 3.94 -3.09
CA HIS A 76 -2.18 3.58 -3.71
C HIS A 76 -1.00 3.69 -2.74
N PHE A 77 -1.19 3.22 -1.50
CA PHE A 77 -0.17 3.38 -0.47
C PHE A 77 1.18 2.78 -0.87
N GLY A 78 2.25 3.37 -0.32
CA GLY A 78 3.61 2.88 -0.52
C GLY A 78 3.80 1.43 -0.04
N PHE A 79 4.92 0.84 -0.48
CA PHE A 79 5.26 -0.56 -0.30
C PHE A 79 5.02 -1.11 1.11
N LEU A 80 5.49 -0.42 2.16
CA LEU A 80 5.41 -0.92 3.54
C LEU A 80 3.96 -1.05 4.03
N ILE A 81 3.11 -0.10 3.68
CA ILE A 81 1.70 -0.10 4.08
C ILE A 81 0.95 -1.20 3.32
N THR A 82 1.17 -1.29 2.01
CA THR A 82 0.57 -2.34 1.17
C THR A 82 0.98 -3.74 1.64
N LEU A 83 2.27 -3.93 1.96
CA LEU A 83 2.77 -5.20 2.51
C LEU A 83 2.13 -5.52 3.86
N HIS A 84 2.03 -4.54 4.76
CA HIS A 84 1.37 -4.73 6.06
C HIS A 84 -0.08 -5.15 5.90
N TYR A 85 -0.80 -4.53 4.97
CA TYR A 85 -2.20 -4.83 4.70
C TYR A 85 -2.39 -6.26 4.20
N ILE A 86 -1.64 -6.65 3.17
CA ILE A 86 -1.71 -7.99 2.57
C ILE A 86 -1.34 -9.07 3.60
N ARG A 87 -0.28 -8.86 4.39
CA ARG A 87 0.20 -9.83 5.40
C ARG A 87 -0.77 -10.09 6.55
N ARG A 88 -1.83 -9.29 6.71
CA ARG A 88 -2.86 -9.55 7.73
C ARG A 88 -3.67 -10.79 7.39
N GLN A 89 -3.91 -11.06 6.11
CA GLN A 89 -4.85 -12.09 5.66
C GLN A 89 -4.21 -13.14 4.77
N PHE A 90 -3.17 -12.77 4.02
CA PHE A 90 -2.57 -13.62 3.00
C PHE A 90 -1.12 -13.95 3.31
N TRP A 91 -0.65 -15.03 2.70
CA TRP A 91 0.74 -15.44 2.72
C TRP A 91 1.11 -16.18 1.43
N TRP A 92 2.33 -15.96 0.93
CA TRP A 92 2.96 -16.82 -0.07
C TRP A 92 4.50 -16.67 0.02
N PRO A 93 5.28 -17.60 -0.56
CA PRO A 93 6.73 -17.52 -0.61
C PRO A 93 7.18 -16.26 -1.35
N ARG A 94 8.20 -15.56 -0.85
CA ARG A 94 8.72 -14.34 -1.49
C ARG A 94 7.67 -13.23 -1.72
N MET A 95 6.64 -13.15 -0.87
CA MET A 95 5.65 -12.06 -0.92
C MET A 95 6.26 -10.64 -0.89
N LYS A 96 7.32 -10.41 -0.11
CA LYS A 96 7.93 -9.09 0.04
C LYS A 96 8.40 -8.50 -1.31
N PRO A 97 9.27 -9.18 -2.09
CA PRO A 97 9.70 -8.67 -3.39
C PRO A 97 8.55 -8.54 -4.39
N ASP A 98 7.55 -9.43 -4.37
CA ASP A 98 6.40 -9.34 -5.27
C ASP A 98 5.58 -8.06 -5.03
N VAL A 99 5.27 -7.76 -3.76
CA VAL A 99 4.55 -6.53 -3.37
C VAL A 99 5.37 -5.30 -3.72
N GLU A 100 6.69 -5.34 -3.50
CA GLU A 100 7.58 -4.23 -3.83
C GLU A 100 7.62 -3.94 -5.34
N ALA A 101 7.76 -4.99 -6.16
CA ALA A 101 7.75 -4.87 -7.61
C ALA A 101 6.40 -4.31 -8.11
N TYR A 102 5.29 -4.80 -7.55
CA TYR A 102 3.96 -4.33 -7.92
C TYR A 102 3.76 -2.84 -7.62
N VAL A 103 4.06 -2.40 -6.39
CA VAL A 103 3.89 -1.01 -5.98
C VAL A 103 4.85 -0.08 -6.74
N ARG A 104 6.08 -0.53 -7.03
CA ARG A 104 7.05 0.25 -7.83
C ARG A 104 6.55 0.51 -9.25
N ASN A 105 5.80 -0.41 -9.83
CA ASN A 105 5.23 -0.29 -11.17
C ASN A 105 3.89 0.48 -11.21
N CYS A 106 3.38 0.93 -10.05
CA CYS A 106 2.16 1.72 -10.00
C CYS A 106 2.41 3.17 -10.44
N HIS A 107 1.82 3.58 -11.57
CA HIS A 107 1.94 4.95 -12.07
C HIS A 107 1.36 5.98 -11.09
N VAL A 108 0.20 5.70 -10.48
CA VAL A 108 -0.46 6.62 -9.55
C VAL A 108 0.41 6.90 -8.32
N TYR A 109 1.00 5.87 -7.74
CA TYR A 109 1.95 6.02 -6.64
C TYR A 109 3.21 6.79 -7.08
N ALA A 110 3.76 6.47 -8.26
CA ALA A 110 4.96 7.12 -8.78
C ALA A 110 4.75 8.63 -9.03
N THR A 111 3.58 9.04 -9.53
CA THR A 111 3.24 10.45 -9.77
C THR A 111 2.83 11.19 -8.50
N ALA A 112 2.20 10.49 -7.54
CA ALA A 112 1.78 11.09 -6.28
C ALA A 112 2.95 11.32 -5.30
N LYS A 113 4.04 10.57 -5.47
CA LYS A 113 5.25 10.76 -4.66
C LYS A 113 5.84 12.13 -4.99
N PRO A 114 5.92 13.07 -4.02
CA PRO A 114 6.59 14.34 -4.25
C PRO A 114 8.01 14.05 -4.75
N GLN A 115 8.48 14.79 -5.75
CA GLN A 115 9.89 14.73 -6.12
C GLN A 115 10.70 15.18 -4.91
N VAL A 116 11.24 14.23 -4.15
CA VAL A 116 12.21 14.50 -3.09
C VAL A 116 13.56 14.70 -3.77
N GLY A 117 13.71 15.88 -4.36
CA GLY A 117 14.99 16.47 -4.71
C GLY A 117 15.14 17.76 -3.91
N LYS A 118 16.39 18.18 -3.66
CA LYS A 118 16.63 19.58 -3.25
C LYS A 118 15.92 20.47 -4.27
N PRO A 119 15.26 21.58 -3.87
CA PRO A 119 14.79 22.55 -4.85
C PRO A 119 15.92 22.82 -5.85
N MET A 120 15.59 22.88 -7.16
CA MET A 120 16.55 23.32 -8.17
C MET A 120 16.97 24.75 -7.82
N GLY A 121 18.06 24.88 -7.06
CA GLY A 121 18.59 26.16 -6.61
C GLY A 121 19.02 26.13 -5.15
N LEU A 122 20.18 26.73 -4.87
CA LEU A 122 20.46 27.25 -3.54
C LEU A 122 19.42 28.36 -3.28
N LEU A 123 18.86 28.43 -2.06
CA LEU A 123 18.15 29.62 -1.63
C LEU A 123 19.10 30.81 -1.84
N GLN A 124 18.85 31.62 -2.87
CA GLN A 124 19.61 32.84 -3.06
C GLN A 124 19.23 33.77 -1.92
N LYS A 125 20.19 34.03 -1.02
CA LYS A 125 20.04 35.10 -0.06
C LYS A 125 19.94 36.40 -0.83
N VAL A 126 18.90 37.17 -0.56
CA VAL A 126 18.87 38.59 -0.94
C VAL A 126 20.04 39.25 -0.19
N ALA A 127 20.77 40.14 -0.87
CA ALA A 127 21.86 40.87 -0.24
C ALA A 127 21.35 41.68 0.96
N ASP A 128 22.16 41.81 2.00
CA ASP A 128 21.81 42.66 3.14
C ASP A 128 21.72 44.12 2.66
N PRO A 129 20.65 44.85 3.01
CA PRO A 129 20.53 46.26 2.63
C PRO A 129 21.62 47.07 3.34
N SER A 130 22.32 47.90 2.58
CA SER A 130 23.38 48.81 3.04
C SER A 130 22.83 50.13 3.59
N GLN A 131 21.61 50.50 3.20
CA GLN A 131 20.96 51.75 3.56
C GLN A 131 19.49 51.55 3.98
N PRO A 132 18.94 52.42 4.83
CA PRO A 132 17.51 52.42 5.13
C PRO A 132 16.68 52.51 3.84
N TRP A 133 15.58 51.75 3.76
CA TRP A 133 14.63 51.72 2.63
C TRP A 133 15.13 51.05 1.34
N GLU A 134 16.28 50.37 1.35
CA GLU A 134 16.82 49.69 0.17
C GLU A 134 16.07 48.39 -0.19
N GLY A 135 15.39 47.76 0.77
CA GLY A 135 14.54 46.59 0.56
C GLY A 135 13.18 46.75 1.23
N ILE A 136 12.10 46.55 0.47
CA ILE A 136 10.72 46.52 0.96
C ILE A 136 10.12 45.17 0.62
N VAL A 137 9.64 44.45 1.65
CA VAL A 137 8.89 43.20 1.50
C VAL A 137 7.46 43.49 1.92
N MET A 138 6.50 43.10 1.08
CA MET A 138 5.08 43.26 1.35
C MET A 138 4.43 41.87 1.33
N ASP A 139 3.64 41.57 2.34
CA ASP A 139 2.82 40.37 2.42
C ASP A 139 1.38 40.78 2.71
N PHE A 140 0.43 40.00 2.18
CA PHE A 140 -1.00 40.26 2.35
C PHE A 140 -1.60 39.20 3.26
N ILE A 141 -2.21 39.66 4.36
CA ILE A 141 -3.05 38.81 5.19
C ILE A 141 -4.46 38.86 4.61
N VAL A 142 -4.94 37.73 4.11
CA VAL A 142 -6.33 37.54 3.70
C VAL A 142 -7.12 36.88 4.85
N GLU A 143 -8.45 37.02 4.82
CA GLU A 143 -9.39 36.42 5.81
C GLU A 143 -9.38 37.06 7.22
N LEU A 144 -9.31 38.38 7.31
CA LEU A 144 -9.58 39.08 8.57
C LEU A 144 -11.09 39.06 8.91
N PRO A 145 -11.46 39.06 10.21
CA PRO A 145 -12.85 39.13 10.63
C PRO A 145 -13.56 40.37 10.06
N PRO A 146 -14.84 40.28 9.67
CA PRO A 146 -15.61 41.46 9.30
C PRO A 146 -15.76 42.40 10.50
N SER A 147 -15.61 43.70 10.22
CA SER A 147 -15.68 44.81 11.18
C SER A 147 -17.08 45.08 11.69
#